data_AF-A0A354BLK6-F1
#
_entry.id   AF-A0A354BLK6-F1
#
_cell.length_a   1.000
_cell.length_b   1.000
_cell.length_c   1.000
_cell.angle_alpha   90.00
_cell.angle_beta   90.00
_cell.angle_gamma   90.00
#
_symmetry.space_group_name_H-M   'P 1'
#
loop_
_entity.id
_entity.type
_entity.pdbx_description
1 polymer ?
#
loop_
_entity_poly.entity_id
_entity_poly.type
_entity_poly.pdbx_seq_one_letter_code
_entity_poly.pdbx_strand_id
1 'polypeptide(L)'
;HGGWLPLVLGAGLFLLMATWNGGRRLIAKHLWSRMPQLDVYLKDVLAQPLTRVPGTAVYLTQFPDLAPPSFVQNVRHNHVLHEELVFLTTTTARVPTVTSSHHVRIEPLTPGVQRVVVQ
;
A
#
# COMPACT_ATOMS: atom_id res chain seq x y z
N HIS A 1 45.21 21.75 11.98
CA HIS A 1 43.82 21.96 12.49
C HIS A 1 42.79 21.94 11.34
N GLY A 2 42.60 20.82 10.63
CA GLY A 2 41.84 20.80 9.36
C GLY A 2 40.62 19.86 9.29
N GLY A 3 40.33 19.08 10.33
CA GLY A 3 39.28 18.05 10.29
C GLY A 3 37.87 18.52 10.67
N TRP A 4 37.69 19.79 11.05
CA TRP A 4 36.42 20.27 11.60
C TRP A 4 35.35 20.48 10.52
N LEU A 5 35.73 20.88 9.30
CA LEU A 5 34.80 21.11 8.19
C LEU A 5 34.08 19.82 7.74
N PRO A 6 34.78 18.69 7.48
CA PRO A 6 34.10 17.43 7.19
C PRO A 6 33.17 16.95 8.31
N LEU A 7 33.52 17.19 9.58
CA LEU A 7 32.70 16.81 10.73
C LEU A 7 31.39 17.60 10.77
N VAL A 8 31.43 18.91 10.55
CA VAL A 8 30.23 19.76 10.53
C VAL A 8 29.31 19.39 9.37
N LEU A 9 29.86 19.15 8.18
CA LEU A 9 29.09 18.72 7.02
C LEU A 9 28.45 17.34 7.25
N GLY A 10 29.20 16.40 7.83
CA GLY A 10 28.69 15.08 8.18
C GLY A 10 27.55 15.16 9.20
N ALA A 11 27.71 15.96 10.25
CA ALA A 11 26.67 16.17 11.25
C ALA A 11 25.41 16.82 10.66
N GLY A 12 25.56 17.81 9.79
CA GLY A 12 24.44 18.46 9.10
C GLY A 12 23.66 17.50 8.19
N LEU A 13 24.38 16.71 7.39
CA LEU A 13 23.75 15.73 6.51
C LEU A 13 23.08 14.60 7.32
N PHE A 14 23.71 14.15 8.40
CA PHE A 14 23.13 13.16 9.30
C PHE A 14 21.83 13.68 9.92
N LEU A 15 21.80 14.92 10.41
CA LEU A 15 20.60 15.51 11.01
C LEU A 15 19.46 15.62 9.98
N LEU A 16 19.77 16.01 8.74
CA LEU A 16 18.80 16.08 7.65
C LEU A 16 18.22 14.68 7.34
N MET A 17 19.08 13.67 7.20
CA MET A 17 18.65 12.30 6.95
C MET A 17 17.85 11.71 8.10
N ALA A 18 18.27 11.94 9.35
CA ALA A 18 17.57 11.48 10.55
C ALA A 18 16.16 12.10 10.63
N THR A 19 16.05 13.40 10.34
CA THR A 19 14.78 14.12 10.31
C THR A 19 13.87 13.60 9.19
N TRP A 20 14.41 13.43 7.98
CA TRP A 20 13.65 12.91 6.83
C TRP A 20 13.12 11.49 7.09
N ASN A 21 13.98 10.60 7.57
CA ASN A 21 13.61 9.22 7.86
C ASN A 21 12.55 9.14 8.97
N GLY A 22 12.71 9.93 10.04
CA GLY A 22 11.73 10.05 11.11
C GLY A 22 10.37 10.56 10.60
N GLY A 23 10.37 11.62 9.79
CA GLY A 23 9.17 12.19 9.19
C GLY A 23 8.43 11.21 8.28
N ARG A 24 9.16 10.53 7.38
CA ARG A 24 8.59 9.49 6.50
C ARG A 24 7.92 8.37 7.28
N ARG A 25 8.54 7.90 8.37
CA ARG A 25 7.98 6.85 9.23
C ARG A 25 6.71 7.31 9.94
N LEU A 26 6.65 8.55 10.42
CA LEU A 26 5.48 9.09 11.08
C LEU A 26 4.29 9.21 10.11
N ILE A 27 4.53 9.74 8.91
CA ILE A 27 3.49 9.87 7.87
C ILE A 27 2.95 8.48 7.48
N ALA A 28 3.84 7.51 7.26
CA ALA A 28 3.43 6.15 6.92
C ALA A 28 2.57 5.54 8.04
N LYS A 29 3.01 5.63 9.30
CA LYS A 29 2.26 5.12 10.46
C LYS A 29 0.87 5.76 10.55
N HIS A 30 0.79 7.08 10.40
CA HIS A 30 -0.48 7.82 10.46
C HIS A 30 -1.43 7.39 9.34
N LEU A 31 -0.92 7.27 8.11
CA LEU A 31 -1.72 6.85 6.96
C LEU A 31 -2.33 5.46 7.17
N TRP A 32 -1.51 4.47 7.54
CA TRP A 32 -1.96 3.09 7.72
C TRP A 32 -2.85 2.90 8.96
N SER A 33 -2.62 3.65 10.04
CA SER A 33 -3.44 3.55 11.26
C SER A 33 -4.91 3.96 11.06
N ARG A 34 -5.22 4.66 9.97
CA ARG A 34 -6.56 5.13 9.63
C ARG A 34 -7.24 4.29 8.56
N MET A 35 -6.56 3.27 8.03
CA MET A 35 -7.14 2.42 6.99
C MET A 35 -8.06 1.36 7.61
N PRO A 36 -9.29 1.20 7.10
CA PRO A 36 -10.19 0.15 7.56
C PRO A 36 -9.73 -1.22 7.09
N GLN A 37 -10.27 -2.27 7.72
CA GLN A 37 -10.12 -3.63 7.21
C GLN A 37 -10.76 -3.72 5.81
N LEU A 38 -10.02 -4.33 4.88
CA LEU A 38 -10.41 -4.40 3.47
C LEU A 38 -11.78 -5.05 3.31
N ASP A 39 -12.01 -6.19 3.98
CA ASP A 39 -13.24 -6.97 3.82
C ASP A 39 -14.48 -6.27 4.40
N VAL A 40 -14.30 -5.51 5.48
CA VAL A 40 -15.38 -4.70 6.07
C VAL A 40 -15.70 -3.51 5.16
N TYR A 41 -14.66 -2.77 4.77
CA TYR A 41 -14.83 -1.60 3.92
C TYR A 41 -15.41 -1.97 2.54
N LEU A 42 -14.98 -3.09 1.96
CA LEU A 42 -15.50 -3.57 0.69
C LEU A 42 -17.00 -3.88 0.77
N LYS A 43 -17.48 -4.50 1.86
CA LYS A 43 -18.92 -4.74 2.07
C LYS A 43 -19.71 -3.43 2.12
N ASP A 44 -19.22 -2.44 2.87
CA ASP A 44 -19.87 -1.13 2.99
C ASP A 44 -19.92 -0.38 1.65
N VAL A 45 -18.83 -0.47 0.87
CA VAL A 45 -18.70 0.17 -0.45
C VAL A 45 -19.60 -0.50 -1.48
N LEU A 46 -19.69 -1.84 -1.47
CA LEU A 46 -20.57 -2.59 -2.38
C LEU A 46 -22.06 -2.41 -2.08
N ALA A 47 -22.42 -2.04 -0.85
CA ALA A 47 -23.79 -1.72 -0.47
C ALA A 47 -24.23 -0.31 -0.91
N GLN A 48 -23.29 0.56 -1.30
CA GLN A 48 -23.58 1.92 -1.77
C GLN A 48 -23.86 1.94 -3.28
N PRO A 49 -24.71 2.87 -3.75
CA PRO A 49 -25.00 3.03 -5.18
C PRO A 49 -23.85 3.75 -5.91
N LEU A 50 -22.71 3.08 -6.06
CA LEU A 50 -21.53 3.61 -6.75
C LEU A 50 -21.55 3.29 -8.25
N THR A 51 -21.02 4.19 -9.07
CA THR A 51 -20.92 3.98 -10.52
C THR A 51 -19.85 2.93 -10.81
N ARG A 52 -20.21 1.86 -11.53
CA ARG A 52 -19.24 0.91 -12.08
C ARG A 52 -18.78 1.35 -13.47
N VAL A 53 -17.48 1.43 -13.67
CA VAL A 53 -16.85 1.78 -14.95
C VAL A 53 -16.09 0.56 -15.53
N PRO A 54 -16.07 0.40 -16.86
CA PRO A 54 -15.39 -0.72 -17.49
C PRO A 54 -13.88 -0.68 -17.25
N GLY A 55 -13.27 -1.86 -17.14
CA GLY A 55 -11.82 -2.05 -16.99
C GLY A 55 -11.39 -2.62 -15.63
N THR A 56 -10.07 -2.70 -15.46
CA THR A 56 -9.43 -3.31 -14.27
C THR A 56 -8.62 -2.27 -13.50
N ALA A 57 -8.94 -2.07 -12.22
CA ALA A 57 -8.12 -1.27 -11.33
C ALA A 57 -7.28 -2.15 -10.41
N VAL A 58 -5.97 -1.92 -10.44
CA VAL A 58 -4.99 -2.62 -9.59
C VAL A 58 -4.52 -1.68 -8.50
N TYR A 59 -4.76 -2.05 -7.24
CA TYR A 59 -4.32 -1.30 -6.07
C TYR A 59 -3.20 -2.05 -5.35
N LEU A 60 -2.03 -1.43 -5.29
CA LEU A 60 -0.89 -1.95 -4.56
C LEU A 60 -1.03 -1.67 -3.06
N THR A 61 -0.78 -2.68 -2.22
CA THR A 61 -0.76 -2.55 -0.76
C THR A 61 0.41 -3.30 -0.14
N GLN A 62 0.88 -2.81 1.00
CA GLN A 62 1.86 -3.53 1.83
C GLN A 62 1.18 -4.49 2.83
N PHE A 63 -0.11 -4.27 3.08
CA PHE A 63 -0.90 -5.05 4.03
C PHE A 63 -2.11 -5.63 3.31
N PRO A 64 -2.22 -6.96 3.19
CA PRO A 64 -3.28 -7.59 2.41
C PRO A 64 -4.68 -7.40 3.03
N ASP A 65 -4.75 -7.20 4.35
CA ASP A 65 -6.01 -7.10 5.10
C ASP A 65 -6.51 -5.66 5.29
N LEU A 66 -5.73 -4.65 4.89
CA LEU A 66 -6.11 -3.25 5.00
C LEU A 66 -6.49 -2.68 3.64
N ALA A 67 -7.53 -1.85 3.60
CA ALA A 67 -7.90 -1.13 2.40
C ALA A 67 -6.76 -0.18 1.98
N PRO A 68 -6.27 -0.25 0.72
CA PRO A 68 -5.26 0.67 0.25
C PRO A 68 -5.75 2.13 0.32
N PRO A 69 -4.92 3.09 0.77
CA PRO A 69 -5.32 4.49 0.84
C PRO A 69 -5.81 5.06 -0.49
N SER A 70 -5.22 4.64 -1.60
CA SER A 70 -5.62 5.03 -2.95
C SER A 70 -7.01 4.51 -3.32
N PHE A 71 -7.39 3.30 -2.90
CA PHE A 71 -8.74 2.76 -3.08
C PHE A 71 -9.76 3.53 -2.26
N VAL A 72 -9.49 3.74 -0.97
CA VAL A 72 -10.35 4.53 -0.08
C VAL A 72 -10.54 5.95 -0.61
N GLN A 73 -9.46 6.58 -1.07
CA GLN A 73 -9.50 7.92 -1.62
C GLN A 73 -10.27 7.97 -2.94
N ASN A 74 -10.09 7.00 -3.84
CA ASN A 74 -10.83 6.92 -5.09
C ASN A 74 -12.34 6.81 -4.84
N VAL A 75 -12.77 5.89 -3.98
CA VAL A 75 -14.20 5.74 -3.65
C VAL A 75 -14.75 7.02 -3.03
N ARG A 76 -14.01 7.65 -2.12
CA ARG A 76 -14.43 8.87 -1.42
C ARG A 76 -14.63 10.08 -2.34
N HIS A 77 -13.78 10.26 -3.34
CA HIS A 77 -13.80 11.48 -4.18
C HIS A 77 -14.49 11.25 -5.52
N ASN A 78 -14.27 10.08 -6.13
CA ASN A 78 -14.76 9.78 -7.47
C ASN A 78 -16.08 9.01 -7.44
N HIS A 79 -16.43 8.36 -6.33
CA HIS A 79 -17.64 7.53 -6.20
C HIS A 79 -17.75 6.45 -7.29
N VAL A 80 -16.60 5.94 -7.73
CA VAL A 80 -16.47 5.00 -8.85
C VAL A 80 -15.78 3.71 -8.42
N LEU A 81 -16.28 2.59 -8.92
CA LEU A 81 -15.64 1.28 -8.87
C LEU A 81 -15.35 0.79 -10.28
N HIS A 82 -14.26 0.07 -10.48
CA HIS A 82 -14.02 -0.64 -11.74
C HIS A 82 -14.76 -1.99 -11.71
N GLU A 83 -15.05 -2.55 -12.88
CA GLU A 83 -15.65 -3.89 -13.00
C GLU A 83 -14.78 -4.96 -12.35
N GLU A 84 -13.47 -4.88 -12.59
CA GLU A 84 -12.46 -5.75 -12.00
C GLU A 84 -11.55 -4.96 -11.04
N LEU A 85 -11.47 -5.41 -9.79
CA LEU A 85 -10.66 -4.82 -8.72
C LEU A 85 -9.63 -5.85 -8.25
N VAL A 86 -8.35 -5.50 -8.36
CA VAL A 86 -7.24 -6.35 -7.93
C VAL A 86 -6.45 -5.68 -6.82
N PHE A 87 -6.44 -6.28 -5.63
CA PHE A 87 -5.62 -5.84 -4.50
C PHE A 87 -4.32 -6.63 -4.48
N LEU A 88 -3.25 -6.03 -4.98
CA LEU A 88 -1.96 -6.68 -5.14
C LEU A 88 -1.03 -6.34 -3.97
N THR A 89 -0.58 -7.37 -3.26
CA THR A 89 0.40 -7.28 -2.17
C THR A 89 1.68 -7.94 -2.60
N THR A 90 2.81 -7.26 -2.50
CA THR A 90 4.13 -7.87 -2.71
C THR A 90 4.84 -8.00 -1.37
N THR A 91 5.18 -9.23 -1.00
CA THR A 91 5.98 -9.53 0.18
C THR A 91 7.39 -9.87 -0.28
N THR A 92 8.41 -9.24 0.28
CA THR A 92 9.79 -9.58 -0.04
C THR A 92 10.23 -10.77 0.82
N ALA A 93 10.50 -11.91 0.19
CA ALA A 93 11.12 -13.04 0.87
C ALA A 93 12.57 -12.71 1.28
N ARG A 94 13.01 -13.14 2.49
CA ARG A 94 14.41 -13.01 2.94
C ARG A 94 15.34 -14.08 2.34
N VAL A 95 15.04 -14.54 1.13
CA VAL A 95 15.83 -15.54 0.41
C VAL A 95 16.06 -15.05 -1.03
N PRO A 96 17.23 -15.36 -1.63
CA PRO A 96 17.59 -14.89 -2.96
C PRO A 96 16.77 -15.52 -4.09
N THR A 97 16.12 -16.67 -3.84
CA THR A 97 15.26 -17.34 -4.83
C THR A 97 14.11 -18.03 -4.11
N VAL A 98 12.90 -17.74 -4.55
CA VAL A 98 11.66 -18.42 -4.14
C VAL A 98 11.31 -19.44 -5.23
N THR A 99 10.76 -20.60 -4.87
CA THR A 99 10.45 -21.68 -5.83
C THR A 99 9.19 -21.34 -6.64
N SER A 100 9.23 -21.64 -7.95
CA SER A 100 8.24 -21.24 -8.97
C SER A 100 6.75 -21.51 -8.65
N SER A 101 6.47 -22.46 -7.76
CA SER A 101 5.11 -22.89 -7.40
C SER A 101 4.44 -22.08 -6.28
N HIS A 102 5.16 -21.17 -5.59
CA HIS A 102 4.65 -20.43 -4.43
C HIS A 102 4.61 -18.90 -4.60
N HIS A 103 4.91 -18.37 -5.80
CA HIS A 103 5.08 -16.93 -5.98
C HIS A 103 3.79 -16.12 -5.97
N VAL A 104 2.62 -16.70 -6.26
CA VAL A 104 1.37 -15.95 -6.41
C VAL A 104 0.21 -16.70 -5.78
N ARG A 105 -0.40 -16.10 -4.76
CA ARG A 105 -1.66 -16.56 -4.17
C ARG A 105 -2.77 -15.61 -4.62
N ILE A 106 -3.77 -16.16 -5.30
CA ILE A 106 -4.97 -15.43 -5.73
C ILE A 106 -6.13 -15.88 -4.86
N GLU A 107 -6.83 -14.93 -4.24
CA GLU A 107 -7.97 -15.13 -3.37
C GLU A 107 -9.15 -14.29 -3.87
N PRO A 108 -10.21 -14.92 -4.43
CA PRO A 108 -11.41 -14.20 -4.84
C PRO A 108 -12.18 -13.76 -3.59
N LEU A 109 -12.47 -12.46 -3.47
CA LEU A 109 -13.22 -11.90 -2.34
C LEU A 109 -14.72 -11.86 -2.65
N THR A 110 -15.05 -11.29 -3.81
CA THR A 110 -16.42 -11.17 -4.36
C THR A 110 -16.36 -11.15 -5.88
N PRO A 111 -17.46 -11.31 -6.63
CA PRO A 111 -17.45 -11.18 -8.09
C PRO A 111 -16.83 -9.85 -8.56
N GLY A 112 -15.83 -9.93 -9.44
CA GLY A 112 -15.05 -8.78 -9.92
C GLY A 112 -14.05 -8.21 -8.91
N VAL A 113 -13.77 -8.90 -7.80
CA VAL A 113 -12.82 -8.44 -6.77
C VAL A 113 -11.91 -9.57 -6.31
N GLN A 114 -10.61 -9.37 -6.46
CA GLN A 114 -9.59 -10.37 -6.16
C GLN A 114 -8.48 -9.77 -5.31
N ARG A 115 -7.94 -10.57 -4.39
CA ARG A 115 -6.73 -10.28 -3.63
C ARG A 115 -5.61 -11.15 -4.17
N VAL A 116 -4.50 -10.53 -4.53
CA VAL A 116 -3.32 -11.21 -5.08
C VAL A 116 -2.13 -10.93 -4.18
N VAL A 117 -1.51 -11.97 -3.66
CA VAL A 117 -0.31 -11.87 -2.82
C VAL A 117 0.85 -12.52 -3.56
N VAL A 118 1.90 -11.75 -3.80
CA VAL A 118 3.12 -12.17 -4.47
C VAL A 118 4.28 -12.24 -3.47
N GLN A 119 5.05 -13.33 -3.50
CA GLN A 119 6.18 -13.61 -2.59
C GLN A 119 7.55 -13.57 -3.28
#